data_AF-D7CB79-F1
#
_entry.id   AF-D7CB79-F1
#
_cell.length_a   1.000
_cell.length_b   1.000
_cell.length_c   1.000
_cell.angle_alpha   90.00
_cell.angle_beta   90.00
_cell.angle_gamma   90.00
#
_symmetry.space_group_name_H-M   'P 1'
#
loop_
_entity.id
_entity.type
_entity.pdbx_description
1 polymer ?
#
loop_
_entity_poly.entity_id
_entity_poly.type
_entity_poly.pdbx_seq_one_letter_code
_entity_poly.pdbx_strand_id
1 'polypeptide(L)'
;MSRPTPLEPAPRLARAVGLEPGDLWVKRDDLIGLGGGGNKVDALTTAARTEGIVLDPVYTGRALAGLIAAVRDGQVRHGRRTVFLHTGGLPGLFGHAEALTRARSAVADTAVRWPRV
;
A
#
# COMPACT_ATOMS: atom_id res chain seq x y z
N MET A 1 18.84 1.48 3.79
CA MET A 1 17.41 1.18 3.54
C MET A 1 16.59 1.83 4.64
N SER A 2 15.64 2.72 4.33
CA SER A 2 14.77 3.33 5.34
C SER A 2 13.79 2.28 5.88
N ARG A 3 13.74 2.06 7.20
CA ARG A 3 12.74 1.17 7.82
C ARG A 3 11.32 1.68 7.49
N PRO A 4 10.29 0.80 7.40
CA PRO A 4 8.91 1.25 7.32
C PRO A 4 8.60 2.20 8.48
N THR A 5 7.83 3.27 8.21
CA THR A 5 7.32 4.12 9.28
C THR A 5 6.38 3.32 10.19
N PRO A 6 6.35 3.61 11.49
CA PRO A 6 5.61 2.80 12.45
C PRO A 6 4.10 2.89 12.22
N LEU A 7 3.40 1.81 12.56
CA LEU A 7 1.96 1.78 12.72
C LEU A 7 1.60 2.08 14.17
N GLU A 8 0.83 3.13 14.38
CA GLU A 8 0.38 3.57 15.71
C GLU A 8 -1.09 3.17 15.94
N PRO A 9 -1.42 2.47 17.04
CA PRO A 9 -2.81 2.16 17.36
C PRO A 9 -3.65 3.42 17.55
N ALA A 10 -4.88 3.43 17.02
CA ALA A 10 -5.80 4.57 17.12
C ALA A 10 -7.09 4.22 17.90
N PRO A 11 -7.00 3.84 19.19
CA PRO A 11 -8.11 3.25 19.93
C PRO A 11 -9.30 4.19 20.13
N ARG A 12 -9.05 5.51 20.23
CA ARG A 12 -10.11 6.52 20.35
C ARG A 12 -10.88 6.68 19.04
N LEU A 13 -10.15 6.75 17.92
CA LEU A 13 -10.76 6.86 16.59
C LEU A 13 -11.52 5.58 16.24
N ALA A 14 -10.96 4.41 16.54
CA ALA A 14 -11.63 3.12 16.36
C ALA A 14 -13.02 3.13 17.01
N ARG A 15 -13.09 3.49 18.30
CA ARG A 15 -14.35 3.59 19.04
C ARG A 15 -15.31 4.61 18.42
N ALA A 16 -14.81 5.75 17.96
CA ALA A 16 -15.61 6.79 17.33
C ALA A 16 -16.24 6.34 16.00
N VAL A 17 -15.64 5.38 15.29
CA VAL A 17 -16.15 4.83 14.03
C VAL A 17 -16.79 3.44 14.17
N GLY A 18 -17.04 2.98 15.40
CA GLY A 18 -17.72 1.71 15.67
C GLY A 18 -16.85 0.45 15.53
N LEU A 19 -15.52 0.59 15.66
CA LEU A 19 -14.56 -0.51 15.64
C LEU A 19 -14.01 -0.80 17.05
N GLU A 20 -13.48 -2.01 17.26
CA GLU A 20 -12.78 -2.34 18.50
C GLU A 20 -11.47 -1.55 18.63
N PRO A 21 -11.02 -1.19 19.86
CA PRO A 21 -9.82 -0.37 20.07
C PRO A 21 -8.54 -0.92 19.42
N GLY A 22 -8.50 -2.22 19.13
CA GLY A 22 -7.39 -2.91 18.48
C GLY A 22 -7.61 -3.21 17.01
N ASP A 23 -8.57 -2.60 16.32
CA ASP A 23 -8.86 -2.86 14.90
C ASP A 23 -8.43 -1.71 13.96
N LEU A 24 -7.93 -0.59 14.50
CA LEU A 24 -7.51 0.56 13.71
C LEU A 24 -6.11 1.04 14.08
N TRP A 25 -5.27 1.20 13.05
CA TRP A 25 -3.91 1.73 13.16
C TRP A 25 -3.68 2.82 12.12
N VAL A 26 -2.82 3.77 12.48
CA VAL A 26 -2.39 4.88 11.63
C VAL A 26 -0.94 4.67 11.23
N LYS A 27 -0.67 4.70 9.92
CA LYS A 27 0.68 4.71 9.39
C LYS A 27 1.27 6.12 9.53
N ARG A 28 2.35 6.24 10.30
CA ARG A 28 3.00 7.51 10.60
C ARG A 28 3.91 7.98 9.46
N ASP A 29 3.29 8.26 8.31
CA ASP A 29 4.00 8.73 7.11
C ASP A 29 4.60 10.13 7.25
N ASP A 30 4.17 10.87 8.26
CA ASP A 30 4.81 12.11 8.72
C ASP A 30 6.22 11.88 9.29
N LEU A 31 6.55 10.66 9.73
CA LEU A 31 7.89 10.28 10.20
C LEU A 31 8.82 9.84 9.06
N ILE A 32 8.39 9.98 7.81
CA ILE A 32 9.26 9.79 6.66
C ILE A 32 10.26 10.94 6.65
N GLY A 33 11.55 10.64 6.88
CA GLY A 33 12.62 11.62 6.77
C GLY A 33 12.67 12.27 5.37
N LEU A 34 13.30 13.45 5.26
CA LEU A 34 13.48 14.16 4.00
C LEU A 34 14.10 13.22 2.93
N GLY A 35 13.37 12.97 1.85
CA GLY A 35 13.79 12.05 0.76
C GLY A 35 13.52 10.56 1.00
N GLY A 36 12.93 10.18 2.13
CA GLY A 36 12.55 8.80 2.45
C GLY A 36 11.29 8.34 1.72
N GLY A 37 11.20 7.04 1.42
CA GLY A 37 9.99 6.45 0.80
C GLY A 37 10.25 5.19 -0.03
N GLY A 38 11.27 4.41 0.29
CA GLY A 38 11.75 3.29 -0.53
C GLY A 38 10.78 2.10 -0.65
N ASN A 39 9.88 1.89 0.32
CA ASN A 39 9.11 0.63 0.39
C ASN A 39 7.82 0.64 -0.46
N LYS A 40 7.44 1.79 -1.04
CA LYS A 40 6.20 1.91 -1.82
C LYS A 40 6.30 1.22 -3.18
N VAL A 41 7.48 1.24 -3.80
CA VAL A 41 7.69 0.63 -5.13
C VAL A 41 7.46 -0.88 -5.09
N ASP A 42 7.92 -1.55 -4.03
CA ASP A 42 7.69 -2.98 -3.83
C ASP A 42 6.20 -3.27 -3.63
N ALA A 43 5.49 -2.41 -2.89
CA ALA A 43 4.04 -2.52 -2.71
C ALA A 43 3.27 -2.34 -4.03
N LEU A 44 3.63 -1.33 -4.83
CA LEU A 44 3.09 -1.12 -6.18
C LEU A 44 3.29 -2.38 -7.05
N THR A 45 4.52 -2.91 -7.05
CA THR A 45 4.88 -4.10 -7.82
C THR A 45 4.11 -5.34 -7.34
N THR A 46 3.94 -5.50 -6.04
CA THR A 46 3.18 -6.59 -5.43
C THR A 46 1.72 -6.54 -5.88
N ALA A 47 1.04 -5.39 -5.69
CA ALA A 47 -0.37 -5.23 -6.08
C ALA A 47 -0.59 -5.48 -7.58
N ALA A 48 0.30 -4.94 -8.43
CA ALA A 48 0.21 -5.14 -9.86
C ALA A 48 0.38 -6.61 -10.26
N ARG A 49 1.33 -7.32 -9.63
CA ARG A 49 1.66 -8.70 -9.99
C ARG A 49 0.73 -9.75 -9.40
N THR A 50 0.17 -9.53 -8.21
CA THR A 50 -0.68 -10.53 -7.55
C THR A 50 -2.16 -10.28 -7.78
N GLU A 51 -2.58 -9.01 -7.83
CA GLU A 51 -4.01 -8.65 -7.93
C GLU A 51 -4.37 -7.96 -9.25
N GLY A 52 -3.39 -7.63 -10.10
CA GLY A 52 -3.62 -6.82 -11.30
C GLY A 52 -4.02 -5.36 -10.99
N ILE A 53 -3.73 -4.88 -9.77
CA ILE A 53 -4.12 -3.55 -9.31
C ILE A 53 -2.94 -2.59 -9.41
N VAL A 54 -3.11 -1.51 -10.17
CA VAL A 54 -2.14 -0.41 -10.24
C VAL A 54 -2.44 0.62 -9.16
N LEU A 55 -1.42 1.02 -8.41
CA LEU A 55 -1.54 1.99 -7.31
C LEU A 55 -0.67 3.21 -7.55
N ASP A 56 -1.10 4.35 -7.01
CA ASP A 56 -0.32 5.58 -7.05
C ASP A 56 0.85 5.56 -6.03
N PRO A 57 1.96 6.24 -6.31
CA PRO A 57 3.13 6.25 -5.43
C PRO A 57 3.02 7.26 -4.28
N VAL A 58 1.97 8.06 -4.21
CA VAL A 58 1.86 9.18 -3.26
C VAL A 58 1.05 8.77 -2.03
N TYR A 59 -0.10 8.12 -2.23
CA TYR A 59 -1.08 7.80 -1.20
C TYR A 59 -1.30 6.28 -1.09
N THR A 60 -1.99 5.66 -2.05
CA THR A 60 -2.44 4.27 -1.89
C THR A 60 -1.27 3.30 -1.86
N GLY A 61 -0.23 3.53 -2.66
CA GLY A 61 0.98 2.71 -2.62
C GLY A 61 1.68 2.74 -1.26
N ARG A 62 1.63 3.88 -0.56
CA ARG A 62 2.18 3.99 0.80
C ARG A 62 1.30 3.28 1.82
N ALA A 63 -0.02 3.37 1.68
CA ALA A 63 -0.96 2.64 2.52
C ALA A 63 -0.73 1.13 2.40
N LEU A 64 -0.59 0.60 1.18
CA LEU A 64 -0.30 -0.82 0.97
C LEU A 64 1.08 -1.22 1.52
N ALA A 65 2.10 -0.39 1.34
CA ALA A 65 3.41 -0.65 1.94
C ALA A 65 3.34 -0.75 3.48
N GLY A 66 2.46 0.05 4.10
CA GLY A 66 2.17 -0.05 5.53
C GLY A 66 1.47 -1.34 5.89
N LEU A 67 0.44 -1.74 5.13
CA LEU A 67 -0.25 -3.01 5.35
C LEU A 67 0.70 -4.21 5.23
N ILE A 68 1.57 -4.24 4.21
CA ILE A 68 2.58 -5.30 4.04
C ILE A 68 3.52 -5.36 5.25
N ALA A 69 3.97 -4.20 5.76
CA ALA A 69 4.77 -4.15 6.98
C ALA A 69 3.99 -4.67 8.21
N ALA A 70 2.71 -4.27 8.35
CA ALA A 70 1.83 -4.73 9.43
C ALA A 70 1.69 -6.25 9.47
N VAL A 71 1.57 -6.88 8.30
CA VAL A 71 1.50 -8.34 8.16
C VAL A 71 2.83 -8.99 8.55
N ARG A 72 3.96 -8.45 8.06
CA ARG A 72 5.30 -8.96 8.39
C ARG A 72 5.62 -8.86 9.87
N ASP A 73 5.16 -7.80 10.54
CA ASP A 73 5.36 -7.57 11.96
C ASP A 73 4.31 -8.29 12.83
N GLY A 74 3.39 -9.06 12.22
CA GLY A 74 2.37 -9.85 12.92
C GLY A 74 1.24 -9.03 13.56
N GLN A 75 1.17 -7.72 13.27
CA GLN A 75 0.11 -6.83 13.72
C GLN A 75 -1.20 -7.15 13.00
N VAL A 76 -1.13 -7.38 11.69
CA VAL A 76 -2.23 -7.95 10.89
C VAL A 76 -2.01 -9.46 10.78
N ARG A 77 -2.92 -10.22 11.41
CA ARG A 77 -2.80 -11.68 11.55
C ARG A 77 -3.54 -12.41 10.44
N HIS A 78 -2.96 -13.51 9.97
CA HIS A 78 -3.65 -14.46 9.11
C HIS A 78 -4.98 -14.93 9.75
N GLY A 79 -6.00 -15.13 8.92
CA GLY A 79 -7.34 -15.55 9.36
C GLY A 79 -8.25 -14.41 9.86
N ARG A 80 -7.73 -13.19 10.08
CA ARG A 80 -8.55 -12.01 10.38
C ARG A 80 -8.96 -11.33 9.07
N ARG A 81 -10.25 -10.98 8.95
CA ARG A 81 -10.75 -10.23 7.79
C ARG A 81 -10.19 -8.81 7.85
N THR A 82 -9.41 -8.45 6.84
CA THR A 82 -8.79 -7.12 6.70
C THR A 82 -9.35 -6.45 5.46
N VAL A 83 -9.79 -5.21 5.59
CA VAL A 83 -10.26 -4.40 4.46
C VAL A 83 -9.16 -3.40 4.10
N PHE A 84 -8.68 -3.47 2.85
CA PHE A 84 -7.80 -2.44 2.30
C PHE A 84 -8.63 -1.45 1.48
N LEU A 85 -8.63 -0.18 1.90
CA LEU A 85 -9.35 0.88 1.20
C LEU A 85 -8.45 1.54 0.15
N HIS A 86 -8.69 1.26 -1.13
CA HIS A 86 -8.06 1.96 -2.23
C HIS A 86 -8.82 3.26 -2.53
N THR A 87 -8.20 4.40 -2.25
CA THR A 87 -8.83 5.73 -2.41
C THR A 87 -8.61 6.36 -3.79
N GLY A 88 -8.03 5.62 -4.74
CA GLY A 88 -7.68 6.12 -6.08
C GLY A 88 -6.25 6.69 -6.14
N GLY A 89 -6.09 7.85 -6.79
CA GLY A 89 -4.78 8.54 -6.92
C GLY A 89 -4.02 8.28 -8.22
N LEU A 90 -4.58 7.49 -9.15
CA LEU A 90 -3.94 7.16 -10.44
C LEU A 90 -3.44 8.37 -11.25
N PRO A 91 -4.08 9.56 -11.26
CA PRO A 91 -3.50 10.73 -11.91
C PRO A 91 -2.10 11.10 -11.38
N GLY A 92 -1.80 10.81 -10.10
CA GLY A 92 -0.49 11.01 -9.51
C GLY A 92 0.62 10.15 -10.15
N LEU A 93 0.27 9.09 -10.86
CA LEU A 93 1.24 8.25 -11.58
C LEU A 93 1.91 9.02 -12.73
N PHE A 94 1.18 9.93 -13.39
CA PHE A 94 1.70 10.71 -14.52
C PHE A 94 2.73 11.77 -14.09
N GLY A 95 2.72 12.17 -12.81
CA GLY A 95 3.74 13.05 -12.24
C GLY A 95 5.03 12.35 -11.82
N HIS A 96 5.11 11.02 -11.91
CA HIS A 96 6.21 10.21 -11.38
C HIS A 96 6.73 9.21 -12.42
N ALA A 97 7.64 9.65 -13.30
CA ALA A 97 8.16 8.86 -14.43
C ALA A 97 8.75 7.49 -14.03
N GLU A 98 9.46 7.41 -12.90
CA GLU A 98 10.02 6.14 -12.41
C GLU A 98 8.92 5.16 -11.97
N ALA A 99 7.91 5.66 -11.24
CA ALA A 99 6.78 4.84 -10.80
C ALA A 99 5.96 4.35 -12.00
N LEU A 100 5.74 5.19 -13.00
CA LEU A 100 5.09 4.82 -14.25
C LEU A 100 5.88 3.74 -15.00
N THR A 101 7.20 3.89 -15.13
CA THR A 101 8.07 2.91 -15.79
C THR A 101 7.97 1.55 -15.10
N ARG A 102 8.09 1.52 -13.77
CA ARG A 102 8.00 0.26 -13.01
C ARG A 102 6.60 -0.36 -13.03
N ALA A 103 5.54 0.45 -12.95
CA ALA A 103 4.17 -0.04 -13.08
C ALA A 103 3.94 -0.68 -14.46
N ARG A 104 4.42 -0.03 -15.53
CA ARG A 104 4.37 -0.60 -16.89
C ARG A 104 5.15 -1.91 -16.99
N SER A 105 6.36 -1.99 -16.44
CA SER A 105 7.15 -3.23 -16.43
C SER A 105 6.46 -4.33 -15.62
N ALA A 106 5.89 -4.01 -14.45
CA ALA A 106 5.19 -4.98 -13.61
C ALA A 106 3.96 -5.57 -14.29
N VAL A 107 3.22 -4.74 -15.05
CA VAL A 107 2.04 -5.15 -15.83
C VAL A 107 2.43 -5.87 -17.14
N ALA A 108 3.51 -5.46 -17.79
CA ALA A 108 3.95 -6.09 -19.05
C ALA A 108 4.49 -7.52 -18.83
N ASP A 109 5.06 -7.79 -17.65
CA ASP A 109 5.58 -9.11 -17.26
C ASP A 109 4.49 -10.03 -16.67
N THR A 110 3.36 -9.46 -16.25
CA THR A 110 2.16 -10.24 -15.95
C THR A 110 1.52 -10.58 -17.28
N ALA A 111 1.89 -11.74 -17.82
CA ALA A 111 1.30 -12.29 -19.04
C ALA A 111 -0.20 -12.59 -18.85
N VAL A 112 -1.03 -11.55 -18.74
CA VAL A 112 -2.48 -11.66 -18.94
C VAL A 112 -2.67 -11.77 -20.45
N ARG A 113 -2.68 -13.01 -20.96
CA ARG A 113 -3.21 -13.27 -22.30
C ARG A 113 -4.68 -12.92 -22.28
N TRP A 114 -5.01 -11.78 -22.86
CA TRP A 114 -6.41 -11.48 -23.14
C TRP A 114 -6.94 -12.49 -24.15
N PRO A 115 -8.07 -13.17 -23.89
CA PRO A 115 -8.72 -13.98 -24.90
C PRO A 115 -8.99 -13.07 -26.09
N ARG A 116 -8.42 -13.40 -27.25
CA ARG A 116 -8.84 -12.79 -28.49
C ARG A 116 -10.24 -13.33 -28.76
N VAL A 117 -11.26 -12.50 -28.48
CA VAL A 117 -12.59 -12.66 -29.08
C VAL A 117 -12.53 -12.35 -30.56
#